data_AF-A0A679FG89-F1
#
_entry.id   AF-A0A679FG89-F1
#
_cell.length_a   1.000
_cell.length_b   1.000
_cell.length_c   1.000
_cell.angle_alpha   90.00
_cell.angle_beta   90.00
_cell.angle_gamma   90.00
#
_symmetry.space_group_name_H-M   'P 1'
#
loop_
_entity.id
_entity.type
_entity.pdbx_description
1 polymer ?
#
loop_
_entity_poly.entity_id
_entity_poly.type
_entity_poly.pdbx_seq_one_letter_code
_entity_poly.pdbx_strand_id
1 'polypeptide(L)'
;MTDAQETTLIEALKKVDAHGDIAPPHVQDPMTMALRQRAIAADLMRWDDSRGRYVLTGTGRSRISARNRAPGAVLRFRRRDESDGAPQRKAD
;
A
#
# COMPACT_ATOMS: atom_id res chain seq x y z
N MET A 1 19.74 -0.37 -1.44
CA MET A 1 19.70 -0.79 -0.02
C MET A 1 18.42 -0.38 0.71
N THR A 2 17.68 0.62 0.23
CA THR A 2 16.41 1.11 0.82
C THR A 2 15.21 0.19 0.55
N ASP A 3 15.14 -0.45 -0.62
CA ASP A 3 13.99 -1.28 -1.02
C ASP A 3 13.72 -2.49 -0.12
N ALA A 4 14.78 -3.20 0.30
CA ALA A 4 14.64 -4.37 1.17
C ALA A 4 14.08 -3.96 2.54
N GLN A 5 14.61 -2.89 3.13
CA GLN A 5 14.14 -2.37 4.41
C GLN A 5 12.71 -1.86 4.34
N GLU A 6 12.34 -1.20 3.24
CA GLU A 6 10.97 -0.73 3.04
C GLU A 6 9.99 -1.90 2.85
N THR A 7 10.41 -2.96 2.16
CA THR A 7 9.61 -4.18 2.02
C THR A 7 9.36 -4.83 3.38
N THR A 8 10.41 -4.97 4.21
CA THR A 8 10.27 -5.49 5.58
C THR A 8 9.35 -4.62 6.44
N LEU A 9 9.44 -3.29 6.31
CA LEU A 9 8.55 -2.37 7.02
C LEU A 9 7.09 -2.56 6.60
N ILE A 10 6.80 -2.68 5.32
CA ILE A 10 5.42 -2.88 4.83
C ILE A 10 4.86 -4.21 5.33
N GLU A 11 5.63 -5.28 5.30
CA GLU A 11 5.20 -6.58 5.83
C GLU A 11 4.90 -6.52 7.33
N ALA A 12 5.69 -5.76 8.09
CA ALA A 12 5.39 -5.51 9.50
C ALA A 12 4.11 -4.70 9.72
N LEU A 13 3.86 -3.67 8.92
CA LEU A 13 2.62 -2.90 9.03
C LEU A 13 1.39 -3.76 8.70
N LYS A 14 1.51 -4.70 7.74
CA LYS A 14 0.44 -5.69 7.48
C LYS A 14 0.20 -6.60 8.69
N LYS A 15 1.25 -7.04 9.38
CA LYS A 15 1.12 -7.82 10.62
C LYS A 15 0.42 -7.02 11.72
N VAL A 16 0.72 -5.73 11.85
CA VAL A 16 0.02 -4.84 12.79
C VAL A 16 -1.46 -4.74 12.46
N ASP A 17 -1.82 -4.61 11.18
CA ASP A 17 -3.23 -4.57 10.75
C ASP A 17 -3.98 -5.86 11.11
N ALA A 18 -3.34 -7.01 10.91
CA ALA A 18 -3.95 -8.32 11.13
C ALA A 18 -3.96 -8.76 12.61
N HIS A 19 -2.88 -8.46 13.36
CA HIS A 19 -2.63 -9.06 14.67
C HIS A 19 -2.51 -8.02 15.80
N GLY A 20 -2.42 -6.73 15.48
CA GLY A 20 -2.25 -5.67 16.47
C GLY A 20 -0.83 -5.53 17.03
N ASP A 21 0.16 -6.20 16.43
CA ASP A 21 1.58 -6.01 16.71
C ASP A 21 2.43 -6.47 15.50
N ILE A 22 3.69 -6.05 15.45
CA ILE A 22 4.66 -6.43 14.42
C ILE A 22 5.10 -7.89 14.59
N ALA A 23 5.24 -8.34 15.84
CA ALA A 23 5.63 -9.69 16.19
C ALA A 23 4.92 -10.14 17.48
N PRO A 24 4.84 -11.46 17.73
CA PRO A 24 4.30 -11.98 18.97
C PRO A 24 5.07 -11.49 20.22
N PRO A 25 4.42 -11.38 21.39
CA PRO A 25 5.05 -10.83 22.61
C PRO A 25 6.32 -11.54 23.07
N HIS A 26 6.46 -12.83 22.76
CA HIS A 26 7.60 -13.66 23.13
C HIS A 26 8.79 -13.51 22.17
N VAL A 27 8.63 -12.81 21.03
CA VAL A 27 9.69 -12.57 20.05
C VAL A 27 10.20 -11.14 20.22
N GLN A 28 11.26 -10.99 21.01
CA GLN A 28 11.96 -9.71 21.20
C GLN A 28 13.28 -9.72 20.43
N ASP A 29 13.17 -9.72 19.11
CA ASP A 29 14.33 -9.56 18.23
C ASP A 29 14.69 -8.06 18.10
N PRO A 30 15.97 -7.67 18.23
CA PRO A 30 16.44 -6.31 17.97
C PRO A 30 15.92 -5.70 16.65
N MET A 31 15.79 -6.52 15.60
CA MET A 31 15.25 -6.12 14.30
C MET A 31 13.79 -5.65 14.43
N THR A 32 12.97 -6.41 15.15
CA THR A 32 11.55 -6.10 15.39
C THR A 32 11.39 -4.84 16.22
N MET A 33 12.23 -4.68 17.24
CA MET A 33 12.25 -3.48 18.08
C MET A 33 12.60 -2.22 17.27
N ALA A 34 13.63 -2.28 16.45
CA ALA A 34 14.01 -1.17 15.58
C ALA A 34 12.89 -0.82 14.59
N LEU A 35 12.21 -1.83 14.03
CA LEU A 35 11.08 -1.62 13.12
C LEU A 35 9.89 -0.96 13.82
N ARG A 36 9.57 -1.39 15.05
CA ARG A 36 8.54 -0.78 15.90
C ARG A 36 8.86 0.68 16.18
N GLN A 37 10.09 0.99 16.59
CA GLN A 37 10.53 2.36 16.85
C GLN A 37 10.44 3.24 15.59
N ARG A 38 10.88 2.74 14.44
CA ARG A 38 10.79 3.47 13.17
C ARG A 38 9.34 3.73 12.76
N ALA A 39 8.45 2.74 12.92
CA ALA A 39 7.04 2.89 12.56
C ALA A 39 6.31 3.90 13.47
N ILE A 40 6.64 3.92 14.77
CA ILE A 40 6.13 4.92 15.72
C ILE A 40 6.68 6.32 15.40
N ALA A 41 7.98 6.45 15.17
CA ALA A 41 8.62 7.73 14.86
C ALA A 41 8.10 8.34 13.53
N ALA A 42 7.68 7.50 12.59
CA ALA A 42 7.10 7.91 11.32
C ALA A 42 5.56 8.05 11.36
N ASP A 43 4.93 7.97 12.53
CA ASP A 43 3.48 8.04 12.72
C ASP A 43 2.69 7.07 11.83
N LEU A 44 3.22 5.86 11.62
CA LEU A 44 2.57 4.82 10.79
C LEU A 44 1.65 3.93 11.62
N MET A 45 1.92 3.83 12.92
CA MET A 45 1.12 3.07 13.87
C MET A 45 1.17 3.71 15.25
N ARG A 46 0.14 3.45 16.05
CA ARG A 46 -0.01 3.98 17.39
C ARG A 46 -0.53 2.90 18.34
N TRP A 47 -0.11 2.95 19.60
CA TRP A 47 -0.70 2.12 20.64
C TRP A 47 -2.11 2.62 20.99
N ASP A 48 -3.08 1.73 20.96
CA ASP A 48 -4.46 2.01 21.37
C ASP A 48 -4.70 1.37 22.74
N ASP A 49 -4.68 2.19 23.79
CA ASP A 49 -4.88 1.75 25.17
C ASP A 49 -6.24 1.09 25.39
N SER A 50 -7.27 1.51 24.65
CA SER A 50 -8.61 0.93 24.78
C SER A 50 -8.70 -0.50 24.24
N ARG A 51 -7.85 -0.83 23.26
CA ARG A 51 -7.80 -2.14 22.61
C ARG A 51 -6.61 -3.00 23.03
N GLY A 52 -5.69 -2.42 23.82
CA GLY A 52 -4.47 -3.08 24.27
C GLY A 52 -3.59 -3.58 23.12
N ARG A 53 -3.57 -2.89 21.98
CA ARG A 53 -2.81 -3.29 20.78
C ARG A 53 -2.41 -2.12 19.90
N TYR A 54 -1.41 -2.31 19.04
CA TYR A 54 -1.07 -1.34 18.02
C TYR A 54 -2.12 -1.31 16.91
N VAL A 55 -2.43 -0.11 16.44
CA VAL A 55 -3.33 0.13 15.31
C VAL A 55 -2.63 1.00 14.28
N LEU A 56 -2.94 0.78 12.99
CA LEU A 56 -2.42 1.63 11.92
C LEU A 56 -3.09 3.00 11.95
N THR A 57 -2.27 4.03 11.73
CA THR A 57 -2.76 5.39 11.46
C THR A 57 -3.26 5.51 10.02
N GLY A 58 -3.88 6.64 9.68
CA GLY A 58 -4.22 6.95 8.28
C GLY A 58 -3.00 6.94 7.36
N THR A 59 -1.85 7.42 7.87
CA THR A 59 -0.56 7.42 7.16
C THR A 59 -0.05 6.00 6.93
N GLY A 60 -0.08 5.13 7.96
CA GLY A 60 0.30 3.73 7.83
C GLY A 60 -0.53 2.97 6.80
N ARG A 61 -1.85 3.14 6.83
CA ARG A 61 -2.78 2.54 5.85
C ARG A 61 -2.53 3.06 4.44
N SER A 62 -2.29 4.36 4.29
CA SER A 62 -1.99 4.97 3.01
C SER A 62 -0.68 4.43 2.43
N ARG A 63 0.31 4.17 3.29
CA ARG A 63 1.61 3.63 2.88
C ARG A 63 1.53 2.19 2.40
N ILE A 64 0.74 1.34 3.06
CA ILE A 64 0.44 -0.02 2.56
C ILE A 64 -0.28 0.06 1.21
N SER A 65 -1.28 0.93 1.10
CA SER A 65 -2.10 1.07 -0.11
C SER A 65 -1.32 1.64 -1.29
N ALA A 66 -0.41 2.58 -1.06
CA ALA A 66 0.42 3.20 -2.09
C ALA A 66 1.33 2.19 -2.80
N ARG A 67 1.86 1.20 -2.08
CA ARG A 67 2.67 0.09 -2.66
C ARG A 67 1.81 -0.87 -3.47
N ASN A 68 0.57 -1.13 -3.04
CA ASN A 68 -0.37 -2.00 -3.76
C ASN A 68 -0.99 -1.32 -4.99
N ARG A 69 -0.89 0.01 -5.09
CA ARG A 69 -1.38 0.76 -6.25
C ARG A 69 -0.44 0.52 -7.43
N ALA A 70 -0.70 -0.52 -8.19
CA ALA A 70 -0.15 -0.65 -9.54
C ALA A 70 -0.52 0.63 -10.33
N PRO A 71 0.38 1.15 -11.18
CA PRO A 71 0.08 2.29 -12.04
C PRO A 71 -1.06 1.91 -12.99
N GLY A 72 -2.29 2.26 -12.61
CA GLY A 72 -3.47 2.06 -13.45
C GLY A 72 -3.51 3.13 -14.53
N ALA A 73 -3.37 2.72 -15.79
CA ALA A 73 -3.62 3.63 -16.91
C ALA A 73 -5.10 4.01 -16.92
N VAL A 74 -5.40 5.31 -16.82
CA VAL A 74 -6.75 5.82 -17.01
C VAL A 74 -7.08 5.74 -18.49
N LEU A 75 -7.84 4.72 -18.90
CA LEU A 75 -8.34 4.61 -20.27
C LEU A 75 -9.47 5.63 -20.47
N ARG A 76 -9.26 6.59 -21.36
CA ARG A 76 -10.33 7.51 -21.79
C ARG A 76 -11.29 6.76 -22.71
N PHE A 77 -12.59 6.81 -22.42
CA PHE A 77 -13.62 6.30 -23.33
C PHE A 77 -13.59 7.12 -24.62
N ARG A 78 -13.17 6.51 -25.74
CA ARG A 78 -13.29 7.13 -27.06
C ARG A 78 -14.76 7.09 -27.47
N ARG A 79 -15.35 8.26 -27.73
CA ARG A 79 -16.71 8.38 -28.26
C ARG A 79 -16.75 7.78 -29.67
N ARG A 80 -17.77 6.97 -29.97
CA ARG A 80 -17.96 6.23 -31.23
C ARG A 80 -18.44 7.13 -32.38
N ASP A 81 -17.93 8.34 -32.50
CA ASP A 81 -18.36 9.31 -33.52
C ASP A 81 -17.20 9.86 -34.36
N GLU A 82 -16.09 9.14 -34.43
CA GLU A 82 -15.10 9.30 -35.52
C GLU A 82 -15.14 8.03 -36.37
N SER A 83 -16.21 7.88 -37.13
CA SER A 83 -16.19 7.10 -38.36
C SER A 83 -15.33 7.85 -39.38
N ASP A 84 -14.02 7.76 -39.21
CA ASP A 84 -13.07 8.08 -40.28
C ASP A 84 -13.08 6.89 -41.25
N GLY A 85 -13.95 6.96 -42.26
CA GLY A 85 -13.96 6.02 -43.37
C GLY A 85 -15.32 5.57 -43.85
N ALA A 86 -15.84 6.26 -44.88
CA ALA A 86 -16.39 5.70 -46.13
C ALA A 86 -17.10 6.82 -46.93
N PRO A 87 -17.31 6.73 -48.27
CA PRO A 87 -17.05 5.60 -49.16
C PRO A 87 -16.33 5.99 -50.47
N GLN A 88 -15.58 5.07 -51.09
CA GLN A 88 -15.42 5.13 -52.56
C GLN A 88 -15.39 3.72 -53.14
N ARG A 89 -16.60 3.18 -53.41
CA ARG A 89 -16.73 2.06 -54.36
C ARG A 89 -16.49 2.64 -55.75
N LYS A 90 -15.45 2.16 -56.43
CA LYS A 90 -15.37 2.23 -57.88
C LYS A 90 -16.36 1.21 -58.45
N ALA A 91 -17.17 1.64 -59.41
CA ALA A 91 -17.89 0.76 -60.33
C ALA A 91 -17.43 1.14 -61.74
N ASP A 92 -17.14 0.10 -62.51
CA ASP A 92 -16.75 0.09 -63.93
C ASP A 92 -17.92 0.57 -64.82
#